data_AF-A0AAN7LKQ6-F1
#
_entry.id   AF-A0AAN7LKQ6-F1
#
_cell.length_a   1.000
_cell.length_b   1.000
_cell.length_c   1.000
_cell.angle_alpha   90.00
_cell.angle_beta   90.00
_cell.angle_gamma   90.00
#
_symmetry.space_group_name_H-M   'P 1'
#
loop_
_entity.id
_entity.type
_entity.pdbx_description
1 polymer ?
#
loop_
_entity_poly.entity_id
_entity_poly.type
_entity_poly.pdbx_seq_one_letter_code
_entity_poly.pdbx_strand_id
1 'polypeptide(L)'
;MYLSGGTCVVLIMIGGGTMKLFFKIICVDTCNINPLSTVEWYLVFTCCAIITAQLPNLNSMAGVSLVGATTAISYCTIIWVLSISRGRPEGASYEPLNEKSGIARIFRTLNAVGIIAFVFRGHNLVLEIQGTMPSTLQTPSRKAMWGGVKLAYLAIGLCLFPLALGGYWTYGDLIPANQGMLYALCRYHGHGISKVLLGLISLLIVVKSLASFQIYAMPVFDNLEFRYTSKRNKPCPQWLRSALRLFFGCLAFFVSAAFPFLPSLAGLIGGIALPITLAYPCIMWIIMRKPPRYSAMWLINGVLGASGMVLSVLLVAAEIWSIVKIGIPVHFFKPK
;
A
#
# COMPACT_ATOMS: atom_id res chain seq x y z
N MET A 1 -5.44 12.49 -7.17
CA MET A 1 -4.17 12.62 -7.92
C MET A 1 -2.94 12.41 -7.02
N TYR A 2 -2.66 13.28 -6.04
CA TYR A 2 -1.43 13.20 -5.20
C TYR A 2 -1.26 11.88 -4.45
N LEU A 3 -2.36 11.34 -3.93
CA LEU A 3 -2.32 10.14 -3.10
C LEU A 3 -2.03 8.86 -3.92
N SER A 4 -2.43 8.81 -5.21
CA SER A 4 -2.20 7.65 -6.10
C SER A 4 -0.75 7.56 -6.58
N GLY A 5 -0.15 8.70 -6.95
CA GLY A 5 1.25 8.76 -7.36
C GLY A 5 2.21 8.36 -6.23
N GLY A 6 1.93 8.80 -5.00
CA GLY A 6 2.68 8.33 -3.82
C GLY A 6 2.58 6.83 -3.59
N THR A 7 1.44 6.18 -3.91
CA THR A 7 1.34 4.71 -3.83
C THR A 7 2.31 4.05 -4.79
N CYS A 8 2.42 4.57 -6.01
CA CYS A 8 3.29 4.01 -7.05
C CYS A 8 4.76 4.02 -6.60
N VAL A 9 5.21 5.11 -5.98
CA VAL A 9 6.56 5.23 -5.40
C VAL A 9 6.80 4.14 -4.35
N VAL A 10 5.88 3.97 -3.40
CA VAL A 10 5.99 2.95 -2.35
C VAL A 10 5.95 1.53 -2.93
N LEU A 11 5.15 1.29 -3.97
CA LEU A 11 5.09 0.00 -4.67
C LEU A 11 6.40 -0.34 -5.38
N ILE A 12 7.11 0.65 -5.94
CA ILE A 12 8.45 0.44 -6.51
C ILE A 12 9.42 -0.03 -5.41
N MET A 13 9.37 0.58 -4.23
CA MET A 13 10.25 0.23 -3.12
C MET A 13 9.97 -1.18 -2.58
N ILE A 14 8.68 -1.52 -2.38
CA ILE A 14 8.26 -2.85 -1.92
C ILE A 14 8.60 -3.91 -2.98
N GLY A 15 8.23 -3.65 -4.24
CA GLY A 15 8.45 -4.57 -5.34
C GLY A 15 9.92 -4.82 -5.62
N GLY A 16 10.73 -3.77 -5.78
CA GLY A 16 12.16 -3.91 -6.01
C GLY A 16 12.92 -4.46 -4.80
N GLY A 17 12.53 -4.08 -3.57
CA GLY A 17 13.08 -4.67 -2.35
C GLY A 17 12.80 -6.18 -2.24
N THR A 18 11.60 -6.60 -2.66
CA THR A 18 11.23 -8.02 -2.67
C THR A 18 11.92 -8.78 -3.81
N MET A 19 12.14 -8.16 -4.98
CA MET A 19 12.96 -8.76 -6.05
C MET A 19 14.40 -9.00 -5.60
N LYS A 20 15.01 -8.05 -4.89
CA LYS A 20 16.33 -8.21 -4.26
C LYS A 20 16.34 -9.40 -3.29
N LEU A 21 15.29 -9.54 -2.47
CA LEU A 21 15.16 -10.65 -1.53
C LEU A 21 15.01 -11.99 -2.26
N PHE A 22 14.16 -12.05 -3.29
CA PHE A 22 13.97 -13.23 -4.15
C PHE A 22 15.28 -13.70 -4.77
N PHE A 23 16.02 -12.76 -5.37
CA PHE A 23 17.32 -13.06 -5.96
C PHE A 23 18.29 -13.61 -4.92
N LYS A 24 18.37 -12.99 -3.73
CA LYS A 24 19.20 -13.49 -2.64
C LYS A 24 18.82 -14.91 -2.20
N ILE A 25 17.53 -15.26 -2.16
CA ILE A 25 17.07 -16.60 -1.74
C ILE A 25 17.48 -17.68 -2.75
N ILE A 26 17.41 -17.38 -4.05
CA ILE A 26 17.71 -18.34 -5.12
C ILE A 26 19.22 -18.46 -5.35
N CYS A 27 19.94 -17.35 -5.32
CA CYS A 27 21.35 -17.29 -5.70
C CYS A 27 22.36 -17.53 -4.56
N VAL A 28 21.93 -17.95 -3.36
CA VAL A 28 22.83 -18.13 -2.18
C VAL A 28 24.08 -18.97 -2.48
N ASP A 29 23.94 -20.04 -3.28
CA ASP A 29 25.01 -21.04 -3.48
C ASP A 29 25.43 -21.23 -4.95
N THR A 30 24.72 -20.65 -5.91
CA THR A 30 24.83 -21.00 -7.35
C THR A 30 25.25 -19.85 -8.26
N CYS A 31 25.16 -18.59 -7.83
CA CYS A 31 25.42 -17.44 -8.71
C CYS A 31 26.69 -16.70 -8.29
N ASN A 32 27.77 -16.85 -9.07
CA ASN A 32 29.01 -16.09 -8.89
C ASN A 32 28.93 -14.67 -9.48
N ILE A 33 27.81 -13.97 -9.23
CA ILE A 33 27.47 -12.67 -9.82
C ILE A 33 27.46 -11.61 -8.73
N ASN A 34 28.09 -10.47 -8.99
CA ASN A 34 28.06 -9.32 -8.09
C ASN A 34 26.61 -8.93 -7.78
N PRO A 35 26.20 -8.89 -6.49
CA PRO A 35 24.82 -8.61 -6.14
C PRO A 35 24.46 -7.18 -6.52
N LEU A 36 23.40 -7.03 -7.34
CA LEU A 36 22.85 -5.72 -7.69
C LEU A 36 22.47 -4.94 -6.41
N SER A 37 22.76 -3.64 -6.43
CA SER A 37 22.35 -2.68 -5.43
C SER A 37 20.82 -2.54 -5.35
N THR A 38 20.32 -2.03 -4.23
CA THR A 38 18.87 -1.84 -4.03
C THR A 38 18.27 -0.88 -5.06
N VAL A 39 19.02 0.14 -5.49
CA VAL A 39 18.59 1.10 -6.52
C VAL A 39 18.42 0.40 -7.87
N GLU A 40 19.35 -0.47 -8.24
CA GLU A 40 19.26 -1.22 -9.50
C GLU A 40 18.05 -2.15 -9.51
N TRP A 41 17.71 -2.78 -8.37
CA TRP A 41 16.47 -3.55 -8.25
C TRP A 41 15.21 -2.69 -8.35
N TYR A 42 15.22 -1.46 -7.82
CA TYR A 42 14.13 -0.52 -8.02
C TYR A 42 13.98 -0.14 -9.49
N LEU A 43 15.10 0.00 -10.22
CA LEU A 43 15.12 0.28 -11.65
C LEU A 43 14.53 -0.91 -12.43
N VAL A 44 14.97 -2.13 -12.16
CA VAL A 44 14.44 -3.35 -12.80
C VAL A 44 12.93 -3.46 -12.61
N PHE A 45 12.43 -3.29 -11.37
CA PHE A 45 11.00 -3.30 -11.10
C PHE A 45 10.27 -2.20 -11.89
N THR A 46 10.83 -0.99 -11.93
CA THR A 46 10.24 0.14 -12.67
C THR A 46 10.18 -0.15 -14.17
N CYS A 47 11.24 -0.72 -14.76
CA CYS A 47 11.25 -1.13 -16.16
C CYS A 47 10.14 -2.14 -16.45
N CYS A 48 9.99 -3.18 -15.63
CA CYS A 48 8.87 -4.12 -15.74
C CYS A 48 7.52 -3.41 -15.64
N ALA A 49 7.35 -2.52 -14.66
CA ALA A 49 6.12 -1.78 -14.45
C ALA A 49 5.76 -0.87 -15.64
N ILE A 50 6.75 -0.19 -16.23
CA ILE A 50 6.55 0.66 -17.42
C ILE A 50 6.19 -0.20 -18.63
N ILE A 51 6.90 -1.31 -18.87
CA ILE A 51 6.60 -2.23 -19.99
C ILE A 51 5.16 -2.73 -19.88
N THR A 52 4.75 -3.20 -18.69
CA THR A 52 3.36 -3.61 -18.45
C THR A 52 2.38 -2.45 -18.62
N ALA A 53 2.76 -1.23 -18.23
CA ALA A 53 1.93 -0.03 -18.40
C ALA A 53 1.78 0.39 -19.87
N GLN A 54 2.64 -0.04 -20.78
CA GLN A 54 2.47 0.23 -22.22
C GLN A 54 1.43 -0.69 -22.87
N LEU A 55 1.05 -1.81 -22.23
CA LEU A 55 0.06 -2.73 -22.79
C LEU A 55 -1.32 -2.04 -22.89
N PRO A 56 -1.92 -1.92 -24.08
CA PRO A 56 -3.06 -1.04 -24.34
C PRO A 56 -4.42 -1.60 -23.90
N ASN A 57 -4.47 -2.81 -23.34
CA ASN A 57 -5.73 -3.56 -23.24
C ASN A 57 -6.49 -3.23 -21.94
N LEU A 58 -7.49 -2.35 -22.01
CA LEU A 58 -8.28 -1.88 -20.85
C LEU A 58 -9.23 -2.95 -20.26
N ASN A 59 -9.66 -3.94 -21.08
CA ASN A 59 -10.32 -5.15 -20.56
C ASN A 59 -9.40 -6.00 -19.67
N SER A 60 -8.08 -5.76 -19.72
CA SER A 60 -7.07 -6.41 -18.87
C SER A 60 -7.03 -5.83 -17.45
N MET A 61 -7.55 -4.63 -17.17
CA MET A 61 -7.42 -4.04 -15.82
C MET A 61 -8.16 -4.84 -14.75
N ALA A 62 -9.35 -5.36 -15.08
CA ALA A 62 -10.06 -6.29 -14.21
C ALA A 62 -9.28 -7.61 -14.03
N GLY A 63 -8.65 -8.12 -15.10
CA GLY A 63 -7.80 -9.30 -15.06
C GLY A 63 -6.54 -9.10 -14.21
N VAL A 64 -5.83 -7.99 -14.39
CA VAL A 64 -4.67 -7.57 -13.59
C VAL A 64 -5.06 -7.40 -12.13
N SER A 65 -6.22 -6.80 -11.84
CA SER A 65 -6.75 -6.70 -10.49
C SER A 65 -7.11 -8.06 -9.90
N LEU A 66 -7.66 -8.98 -10.69
CA LEU A 66 -7.97 -10.34 -10.25
C LEU A 66 -6.68 -11.10 -9.91
N VAL A 67 -5.68 -11.06 -10.79
CA VAL A 67 -4.35 -11.66 -10.55
C VAL A 67 -3.70 -11.03 -9.31
N GLY A 68 -3.78 -9.71 -9.15
CA GLY A 68 -3.28 -9.01 -7.97
C GLY A 68 -3.98 -9.45 -6.68
N ALA A 69 -5.31 -9.64 -6.72
CA ALA A 69 -6.09 -10.08 -5.58
C ALA A 69 -5.84 -11.54 -5.21
N THR A 70 -5.80 -12.45 -6.20
CA THR A 70 -5.53 -13.88 -5.95
C THR A 70 -4.12 -14.08 -5.41
N THR A 71 -3.11 -13.46 -6.02
CA THR A 71 -1.74 -13.50 -5.51
C THR A 71 -1.62 -12.91 -4.11
N ALA A 72 -2.36 -11.83 -3.80
CA ALA A 72 -2.43 -11.26 -2.46
C ALA A 72 -2.95 -12.24 -1.42
N ILE A 73 -4.10 -12.87 -1.69
CA ILE A 73 -4.71 -13.85 -0.80
C ILE A 73 -3.76 -15.05 -0.63
N SER A 74 -3.17 -15.56 -1.71
CA SER A 74 -2.24 -16.68 -1.68
C SER A 74 -1.02 -16.39 -0.82
N TYR A 75 -0.29 -15.30 -1.06
CA TYR A 75 0.92 -15.03 -0.26
C TYR A 75 0.57 -14.71 1.20
N CYS A 76 -0.52 -13.99 1.47
CA CYS A 76 -0.94 -13.71 2.85
C CYS A 76 -1.21 -15.01 3.59
N THR A 77 -1.96 -15.92 2.95
CA THR A 77 -2.31 -17.22 3.52
C THR A 77 -1.07 -18.06 3.81
N ILE A 78 -0.16 -18.16 2.84
CA ILE A 78 1.08 -18.92 3.00
C ILE A 78 1.93 -18.34 4.14
N ILE A 79 2.10 -17.01 4.24
CA ILE A 79 2.95 -16.39 5.25
C ILE A 79 2.43 -16.66 6.67
N TRP A 80 1.12 -16.47 6.93
CA TRP A 80 0.61 -16.66 8.29
C TRP A 80 0.57 -18.15 8.67
N VAL A 81 0.18 -19.03 7.75
CA VAL A 81 0.19 -20.49 7.99
C VAL A 81 1.59 -21.00 8.28
N LEU A 82 2.60 -20.57 7.51
CA LEU A 82 3.99 -20.94 7.75
C LEU A 82 4.51 -20.38 9.07
N SER A 83 4.15 -19.14 9.40
CA SER A 83 4.59 -18.52 10.66
C SER A 83 4.05 -19.27 11.88
N ILE A 84 2.79 -19.70 11.86
CA ILE A 84 2.20 -20.45 12.98
C ILE A 84 2.73 -21.89 13.01
N SER A 85 2.78 -22.58 11.87
CA SER A 85 3.15 -24.01 11.81
C SER A 85 4.60 -24.29 12.22
N ARG A 86 5.52 -23.33 12.05
CA ARG A 86 6.93 -23.50 12.44
C ARG A 86 7.21 -23.22 13.92
N GLY A 87 6.21 -22.72 14.65
CA GLY A 87 6.36 -22.39 16.06
C GLY A 87 7.09 -21.07 16.28
N ARG A 88 7.39 -20.77 17.54
CA ARG A 88 7.96 -19.50 17.97
C ARG A 88 9.49 -19.59 17.98
N PRO A 89 10.22 -18.59 17.45
CA PRO A 89 11.65 -18.51 17.63
C PRO A 89 12.01 -18.24 19.10
N GLU A 90 13.18 -18.71 19.52
CA GLU A 90 13.70 -18.42 20.85
C GLU A 90 13.92 -16.92 21.04
N GLY A 91 13.49 -16.37 22.19
CA GLY A 91 13.65 -14.96 22.52
C GLY A 91 12.52 -14.03 22.07
N ALA A 92 11.41 -14.55 21.52
CA ALA A 92 10.24 -13.73 21.24
C ALA A 92 9.58 -13.24 22.55
N SER A 93 9.52 -11.93 22.76
CA SER A 93 8.82 -11.32 23.89
C SER A 93 7.50 -10.70 23.46
N TYR A 94 6.53 -10.74 24.37
CA TYR A 94 5.21 -10.10 24.23
C TYR A 94 5.00 -9.03 25.29
N GLU A 95 6.01 -8.76 26.10
CA GLU A 95 5.95 -7.69 27.06
C GLU A 95 5.80 -6.35 26.31
N PRO A 96 4.93 -5.45 26.79
CA PRO A 96 4.87 -4.11 26.22
C PRO A 96 6.26 -3.51 26.29
N LEU A 97 6.82 -3.10 25.14
CA LEU A 97 8.12 -2.44 25.08
C LEU A 97 8.20 -1.40 26.20
N ASN A 98 9.15 -1.58 27.13
CA ASN A 98 9.29 -0.82 28.37
C ASN A 98 9.59 0.66 28.07
N GLU A 99 8.57 1.40 27.67
CA GLU A 99 8.65 2.85 27.51
C GLU A 99 8.49 3.50 28.87
N LYS A 100 9.50 4.26 29.28
CA LYS A 100 9.58 4.95 30.57
C LYS A 100 8.49 6.02 30.77
N SER A 101 7.66 6.32 29.76
CA SER A 101 6.64 7.38 29.80
C SER A 101 5.32 6.94 29.15
N GLY A 102 4.19 7.16 29.83
CA GLY A 102 2.86 6.83 29.31
C GLY A 102 2.48 7.60 28.02
N ILE A 103 3.05 8.78 27.81
CA ILE A 103 2.83 9.59 26.59
C ILE A 103 3.43 8.89 25.37
N ALA A 104 4.61 8.29 25.52
CA ALA A 104 5.27 7.55 24.44
C ALA A 104 4.40 6.37 23.97
N ARG A 105 3.79 5.66 24.93
CA ARG A 105 2.91 4.52 24.65
C ARG A 105 1.70 4.96 23.82
N ILE A 106 1.06 6.06 24.21
CA ILE A 106 -0.09 6.61 23.48
C ILE A 106 0.32 6.98 22.05
N PHE A 107 1.46 7.66 21.87
CA PHE A 107 1.93 8.05 20.55
C PHE A 107 2.34 6.87 19.67
N ARG A 108 2.91 5.80 20.25
CA ARG A 108 3.14 4.55 19.50
C ARG A 108 1.84 3.89 19.06
N THR A 109 0.82 3.86 19.92
CA THR A 109 -0.50 3.32 19.54
C THR A 109 -1.12 4.16 18.43
N LEU A 110 -1.06 5.49 18.52
CA LEU A 110 -1.53 6.38 17.46
C LEU A 110 -0.77 6.17 16.16
N ASN A 111 0.57 6.06 16.19
CA ASN A 111 1.38 5.72 15.02
C ASN A 111 0.89 4.43 14.33
N ALA A 112 0.65 3.36 15.11
CA ALA A 112 0.08 2.12 14.59
C ALA A 112 -1.30 2.31 13.93
N VAL A 113 -2.18 3.12 14.52
CA VAL A 113 -3.47 3.49 13.92
C VAL A 113 -3.28 4.25 12.60
N GLY A 114 -2.28 5.13 12.52
CA GLY A 114 -1.91 5.81 11.29
C GLY A 114 -1.42 4.87 10.20
N ILE A 115 -0.60 3.87 10.54
CA ILE A 115 -0.16 2.83 9.60
C ILE A 115 -1.38 2.03 9.10
N ILE A 116 -2.31 1.66 9.99
CA ILE A 116 -3.56 0.98 9.58
C ILE A 116 -4.36 1.87 8.62
N ALA A 117 -4.55 3.15 8.94
CA ALA A 117 -5.23 4.10 8.06
C ALA A 117 -4.56 4.22 6.68
N PHE A 118 -3.22 4.18 6.64
CA PHE A 118 -2.46 4.17 5.39
C PHE A 118 -2.68 2.90 4.56
N VAL A 119 -2.85 1.73 5.19
CA VAL A 119 -3.16 0.47 4.47
C VAL A 119 -4.54 0.54 3.80
N PHE A 120 -5.53 1.15 4.44
CA PHE A 120 -6.91 1.27 3.93
C PHE A 120 -7.11 2.42 2.92
N ARG A 121 -6.14 2.60 2.01
CA ARG A 121 -6.12 3.71 1.05
C ARG A 121 -6.78 3.45 -0.32
N GLY A 122 -7.47 2.32 -0.43
CA GLY A 122 -8.15 1.90 -1.68
C GLY A 122 -9.29 2.84 -2.11
N HIS A 123 -9.81 3.69 -1.23
CA HIS A 123 -10.88 4.64 -1.53
C HIS A 123 -10.52 5.64 -2.65
N ASN A 124 -9.23 5.90 -2.90
CA ASN A 124 -8.77 6.79 -3.97
C ASN A 124 -9.16 6.33 -5.37
N LEU A 125 -9.41 5.03 -5.52
CA LEU A 125 -9.73 4.40 -6.79
C LEU A 125 -11.24 4.15 -6.93
N VAL A 126 -12.04 4.43 -5.90
CA VAL A 126 -13.48 4.08 -5.89
C VAL A 126 -14.21 4.76 -7.03
N LEU A 127 -13.95 6.05 -7.30
CA LEU A 127 -14.61 6.76 -8.41
C LEU A 127 -14.19 6.20 -9.78
N GLU A 128 -12.92 5.82 -9.94
CA GLU A 128 -12.40 5.22 -11.17
C GLU A 128 -13.03 3.85 -11.43
N ILE A 129 -13.04 3.00 -10.39
CA ILE A 129 -13.70 1.69 -10.43
C ILE A 129 -15.20 1.86 -10.72
N GLN A 130 -15.85 2.86 -10.11
CA GLN A 130 -17.26 3.14 -10.36
C GLN A 130 -17.53 3.54 -11.81
N GLY A 131 -16.64 4.32 -12.42
CA GLY A 131 -16.73 4.75 -13.81
C GLY A 131 -16.64 3.61 -14.81
N THR A 132 -15.98 2.50 -14.45
CA THR A 132 -15.87 1.31 -15.31
C THR A 132 -17.07 0.35 -15.24
N MET A 133 -17.95 0.51 -14.25
CA MET A 133 -19.10 -0.39 -14.09
C MET A 133 -20.27 0.03 -14.99
N PRO A 134 -20.95 -0.91 -15.66
CA PRO A 134 -22.11 -0.59 -16.46
C PRO A 134 -23.20 -0.01 -15.54
N SER A 135 -23.69 1.19 -15.87
CA SER A 135 -24.77 1.85 -15.15
C SER A 135 -25.91 2.18 -16.10
N THR A 136 -27.12 1.71 -15.77
CA THR A 136 -28.35 2.15 -16.45
C THR A 136 -29.29 2.85 -15.46
N LEU A 137 -30.30 3.56 -15.96
CA LEU A 137 -31.32 4.17 -15.10
C LEU A 137 -32.08 3.14 -14.26
N GLN A 138 -32.19 1.89 -14.73
CA GLN A 138 -32.86 0.79 -14.02
C GLN A 138 -31.93 0.05 -13.04
N THR A 139 -30.63 -0.05 -13.35
CA THR A 139 -29.61 -0.68 -12.52
C THR A 139 -28.49 0.30 -12.16
N PRO A 140 -28.62 1.05 -11.05
CA PRO A 140 -27.59 1.99 -10.64
C PRO A 140 -26.32 1.25 -10.21
N SER A 141 -25.15 1.75 -10.63
CA SER A 141 -23.84 1.18 -10.28
C SER A 141 -23.58 1.07 -8.78
N ARG A 142 -24.31 1.85 -7.96
CA ARG A 142 -24.28 1.79 -6.50
C ARG A 142 -24.52 0.37 -5.95
N LYS A 143 -25.45 -0.41 -6.52
CA LYS A 143 -25.77 -1.76 -6.00
C LYS A 143 -24.59 -2.70 -6.17
N ALA A 144 -24.02 -2.76 -7.38
CA ALA A 144 -22.84 -3.56 -7.70
C ALA A 144 -21.61 -3.09 -6.89
N MET A 145 -21.39 -1.77 -6.82
CA MET A 145 -20.31 -1.18 -6.02
C MET A 145 -20.38 -1.60 -4.56
N TRP A 146 -21.56 -1.55 -3.94
CA TRP A 146 -21.73 -1.90 -2.53
C TRP A 146 -21.44 -3.39 -2.26
N GLY A 147 -21.88 -4.28 -3.16
CA GLY A 147 -21.54 -5.70 -3.09
C GLY A 147 -20.04 -5.94 -3.21
N GLY A 148 -19.39 -5.32 -4.20
CA GLY A 148 -17.94 -5.42 -4.40
C GLY A 148 -17.13 -4.89 -3.22
N VAL A 149 -17.51 -3.73 -2.67
CA VAL A 149 -16.87 -3.14 -1.49
C VAL A 149 -16.98 -4.08 -0.28
N LYS A 150 -18.16 -4.63 0.01
CA LYS A 150 -18.32 -5.59 1.11
C LYS A 150 -17.41 -6.80 0.96
N LEU A 151 -17.39 -7.40 -0.23
CA LEU A 151 -16.55 -8.58 -0.50
C LEU A 151 -15.06 -8.24 -0.39
N ALA A 152 -14.65 -7.09 -0.91
CA ALA A 152 -13.26 -6.64 -0.83
C ALA A 152 -12.82 -6.42 0.63
N TYR A 153 -13.60 -5.73 1.45
CA TYR A 153 -13.27 -5.53 2.87
C TYR A 153 -13.30 -6.83 3.67
N LEU A 154 -14.19 -7.76 3.34
CA LEU A 154 -14.20 -9.10 3.93
C LEU A 154 -12.91 -9.87 3.58
N ALA A 155 -12.51 -9.87 2.31
CA ALA A 155 -11.26 -10.51 1.87
C ALA A 155 -10.02 -9.86 2.52
N ILE A 156 -9.99 -8.52 2.61
CA ILE A 156 -8.92 -7.79 3.31
C ILE A 156 -8.86 -8.21 4.78
N GLY A 157 -10.00 -8.28 5.45
CA GLY A 157 -10.08 -8.73 6.85
C GLY A 157 -9.55 -10.17 7.02
N LEU A 158 -9.98 -11.09 6.17
CA LEU A 158 -9.52 -12.49 6.17
C LEU A 158 -8.03 -12.65 5.86
N CYS A 159 -7.39 -11.68 5.20
CA CYS A 159 -5.95 -11.70 4.96
C CYS A 159 -5.18 -11.02 6.09
N LEU A 160 -5.54 -9.78 6.45
CA LEU A 160 -4.76 -8.94 7.35
C LEU A 160 -4.89 -9.35 8.82
N PHE A 161 -6.07 -9.75 9.30
CA PHE A 161 -6.24 -10.14 10.70
C PHE A 161 -5.46 -11.42 11.04
N PRO A 162 -5.56 -12.52 10.27
CA PRO A 162 -4.75 -13.71 10.53
C PRO A 162 -3.26 -13.44 10.38
N LEU A 163 -2.87 -12.60 9.41
CA LEU A 163 -1.49 -12.18 9.25
C LEU A 163 -0.98 -11.47 10.51
N ALA A 164 -1.68 -10.43 10.98
CA ALA A 164 -1.30 -9.67 12.16
C ALA A 164 -1.29 -10.52 13.45
N LEU A 165 -2.34 -11.31 13.68
CA LEU A 165 -2.45 -12.16 14.88
C LEU A 165 -1.44 -13.30 14.86
N GLY A 166 -1.32 -14.02 13.74
CA GLY A 166 -0.37 -15.12 13.59
C GLY A 166 1.08 -14.63 13.62
N GLY A 167 1.37 -13.54 12.94
CA GLY A 167 2.70 -12.92 12.95
C GLY A 167 3.09 -12.42 14.34
N TYR A 168 2.20 -11.72 15.04
CA TYR A 168 2.46 -11.29 16.42
C TYR A 168 2.62 -12.50 17.34
N TRP A 169 1.74 -13.50 17.26
CA TRP A 169 1.82 -14.73 18.05
C TRP A 169 3.12 -15.51 17.81
N THR A 170 3.66 -15.49 16.59
CA THR A 170 4.92 -16.18 16.27
C THR A 170 6.13 -15.36 16.69
N TYR A 171 6.23 -14.08 16.29
CA TYR A 171 7.48 -13.32 16.37
C TYR A 171 7.52 -12.30 17.53
N GLY A 172 6.38 -11.89 18.09
CA GLY A 172 6.33 -10.88 19.15
C GLY A 172 7.03 -9.57 18.76
N ASP A 173 7.94 -9.11 19.61
CA ASP A 173 8.79 -7.92 19.43
C ASP A 173 9.91 -8.08 18.39
N LEU A 174 10.14 -9.30 17.87
CA LEU A 174 11.19 -9.58 16.89
C LEU A 174 10.85 -9.12 15.47
N ILE A 175 9.64 -8.63 15.22
CA ILE A 175 9.24 -8.10 13.91
C ILE A 175 9.92 -6.74 13.68
N PRO A 176 10.79 -6.60 12.68
CA PRO A 176 11.43 -5.33 12.40
C PRO A 176 10.41 -4.32 11.85
N ALA A 177 10.32 -3.16 12.51
CA ALA A 177 9.37 -2.09 12.20
C ALA A 177 9.37 -1.65 10.73
N ASN A 178 10.52 -1.71 10.03
CA ASN A 178 10.68 -1.21 8.66
C ASN A 178 10.66 -2.30 7.57
N GLN A 179 10.72 -3.59 7.92
CA GLN A 179 10.93 -4.67 6.94
C GLN A 179 9.79 -5.71 6.91
N GLY A 180 8.87 -5.63 7.89
CA GLY A 180 7.61 -6.37 7.87
C GLY A 180 7.75 -7.87 8.03
N MET A 181 6.63 -8.57 7.82
CA MET A 181 6.49 -9.99 8.17
C MET A 181 7.27 -10.95 7.28
N LEU A 182 7.36 -10.66 5.98
CA LEU A 182 8.12 -11.49 5.06
C LEU A 182 9.59 -11.59 5.49
N TYR A 183 10.18 -10.47 5.89
CA TYR A 183 11.55 -10.46 6.36
C TYR A 183 11.72 -11.25 7.67
N ALA A 184 10.77 -11.11 8.61
CA ALA A 184 10.79 -11.90 9.85
C ALA A 184 10.74 -13.42 9.54
N LEU A 185 9.88 -13.84 8.61
CA LEU A 185 9.79 -15.23 8.15
C LEU A 185 11.11 -15.70 7.53
N CYS A 186 11.70 -14.91 6.62
CA CYS A 186 12.99 -15.24 6.00
C CYS A 186 14.13 -15.32 7.03
N ARG A 187 14.14 -14.44 8.03
CA ARG A 187 15.22 -14.33 9.01
C ARG A 187 15.19 -15.47 10.02
N TYR A 188 14.03 -15.77 10.60
CA TYR A 188 13.91 -16.74 11.69
C TYR A 188 13.60 -18.16 11.19
N HIS A 189 12.82 -18.29 10.12
CA HIS A 189 12.39 -19.58 9.60
C HIS A 189 12.98 -19.92 8.22
N GLY A 190 13.85 -19.06 7.67
CA GLY A 190 14.42 -19.25 6.33
C GLY A 190 15.24 -20.52 6.16
N HIS A 191 15.92 -21.01 7.21
CA HIS A 191 16.68 -22.27 7.15
C HIS A 191 15.79 -23.52 7.22
N GLY A 192 14.61 -23.42 7.86
CA GLY A 192 13.67 -24.55 7.98
C GLY A 192 12.72 -24.70 6.79
N ILE A 193 12.62 -23.68 5.93
CA ILE A 193 11.68 -23.62 4.79
C ILE A 193 12.44 -23.87 3.48
N SER A 194 11.83 -24.63 2.56
CA SER A 194 12.38 -24.83 1.22
C SER A 194 12.57 -23.47 0.51
N LYS A 195 13.77 -23.25 -0.05
CA LYS A 195 14.11 -22.05 -0.83
C LYS A 195 13.09 -21.77 -1.94
N VAL A 196 12.52 -22.82 -2.54
CA VAL A 196 11.48 -22.73 -3.57
C VAL A 196 10.21 -22.06 -3.04
N LEU A 197 9.78 -22.41 -1.84
CA LEU A 197 8.58 -21.84 -1.22
C LEU A 197 8.77 -20.37 -0.87
N LEU A 198 9.93 -20.02 -0.31
CA LEU A 198 10.27 -18.64 0.03
C LEU A 198 10.44 -17.76 -1.23
N GLY A 199 11.02 -18.34 -2.28
CA GLY A 199 11.08 -17.75 -3.62
C GLY A 199 9.69 -17.51 -4.20
N LEU A 200 8.78 -18.50 -4.12
CA LEU A 200 7.40 -18.38 -4.60
C LEU A 200 6.66 -17.25 -3.89
N ILE A 201 6.75 -17.15 -2.55
CA ILE A 201 6.12 -16.07 -1.77
C ILE A 201 6.64 -14.70 -2.25
N SER A 202 7.95 -14.57 -2.41
CA SER A 202 8.57 -13.32 -2.87
C SER A 202 8.11 -12.96 -4.29
N LEU A 203 8.02 -13.94 -5.19
CA LEU A 203 7.50 -13.76 -6.54
C LEU A 203 6.03 -13.31 -6.55
N LEU A 204 5.18 -13.92 -5.73
CA LEU A 204 3.76 -13.54 -5.59
C LEU A 204 3.62 -12.07 -5.13
N ILE A 205 4.46 -11.62 -4.19
CA ILE A 205 4.47 -10.23 -3.73
C ILE A 205 4.93 -9.27 -4.84
N VAL A 206 5.90 -9.67 -5.65
CA VAL A 206 6.34 -8.89 -6.81
C VAL A 206 5.21 -8.76 -7.83
N VAL A 207 4.54 -9.86 -8.18
CA VAL A 207 3.40 -9.87 -9.12
C VAL A 207 2.25 -9.01 -8.60
N LYS A 208 1.89 -9.15 -7.32
CA LYS A 208 0.89 -8.30 -6.67
C LYS A 208 1.28 -6.82 -6.71
N SER A 209 2.55 -6.50 -6.50
CA SER A 209 3.06 -5.12 -6.52
C SER A 209 3.02 -4.53 -7.92
N LEU A 210 3.38 -5.30 -8.95
CA LEU A 210 3.24 -4.91 -10.35
C LEU A 210 1.77 -4.67 -10.72
N ALA A 211 0.87 -5.58 -10.36
CA ALA A 211 -0.57 -5.42 -10.60
C ALA A 211 -1.13 -4.17 -9.90
N SER A 212 -0.76 -3.97 -8.63
CA SER A 212 -1.17 -2.78 -7.87
C SER A 212 -0.64 -1.50 -8.52
N PHE A 213 0.60 -1.50 -9.03
CA PHE A 213 1.19 -0.34 -9.69
C PHE A 213 0.35 0.08 -10.89
N GLN A 214 -0.09 -0.86 -11.73
CA GLN A 214 -0.93 -0.53 -12.89
C GLN A 214 -2.25 0.12 -12.47
N ILE A 215 -2.90 -0.40 -11.43
CA ILE A 215 -4.18 0.12 -10.94
C ILE A 215 -4.02 1.54 -10.37
N TYR A 216 -2.97 1.78 -9.56
CA TYR A 216 -2.73 3.11 -8.98
C TYR A 216 -2.13 4.12 -9.97
N ALA A 217 -1.46 3.66 -11.02
CA ALA A 217 -0.91 4.55 -12.05
C ALA A 217 -1.98 5.04 -13.03
N MET A 218 -3.05 4.26 -13.27
CA MET A 218 -4.12 4.60 -14.20
C MET A 218 -4.74 5.99 -13.98
N PRO A 219 -5.20 6.36 -12.75
CA PRO A 219 -5.73 7.71 -12.53
C PRO A 219 -4.68 8.81 -12.79
N VAL A 220 -3.40 8.53 -12.59
CA VAL A 220 -2.34 9.52 -12.87
C VAL A 220 -2.20 9.72 -14.37
N PHE A 221 -2.21 8.63 -15.15
CA PHE A 221 -2.17 8.67 -16.60
C PHE A 221 -3.39 9.41 -17.18
N ASP A 222 -4.59 9.07 -16.73
CA ASP A 222 -5.83 9.71 -17.19
C ASP A 222 -5.84 11.21 -16.88
N ASN A 223 -5.36 11.61 -15.70
CA ASN A 223 -5.24 13.03 -15.37
C ASN A 223 -4.22 13.77 -16.26
N LEU A 224 -3.08 13.14 -16.59
CA LEU A 224 -2.08 13.73 -17.49
C LEU A 224 -2.64 13.87 -18.91
N GLU A 225 -3.33 12.85 -19.42
CA GLU A 225 -3.99 12.85 -20.73
C GLU A 225 -5.14 13.87 -20.79
N PHE A 226 -5.93 14.00 -19.72
CA PHE A 226 -7.00 14.99 -19.60
C PHE A 226 -6.43 16.42 -19.67
N ARG A 227 -5.33 16.70 -18.97
CA ARG A 227 -4.67 18.03 -19.02
C ARG A 227 -4.17 18.37 -20.41
N TYR A 228 -3.65 17.39 -21.15
CA TYR A 228 -3.26 17.59 -22.55
C TYR A 228 -4.48 17.87 -23.44
N THR A 229 -5.50 17.02 -23.34
CA THR A 229 -6.71 17.10 -24.17
C THR A 229 -7.46 18.42 -23.93
N SER A 230 -7.59 18.85 -22.67
CA SER A 230 -8.23 20.12 -22.29
C SER A 230 -7.48 21.36 -22.83
N LYS A 231 -6.15 21.28 -22.97
CA LYS A 231 -5.35 22.41 -23.52
C LYS A 231 -5.30 22.43 -25.04
N ARG A 232 -5.26 21.26 -25.68
CA ARG A 232 -5.03 21.13 -27.13
C ARG A 232 -6.29 20.83 -27.93
N ASN A 233 -7.43 20.55 -27.28
CA ASN A 233 -8.70 20.13 -27.88
C ASN A 233 -8.55 19.02 -28.94
N LYS A 234 -7.56 18.15 -28.74
CA LYS A 234 -7.23 17.02 -29.62
C LYS A 234 -6.96 15.79 -28.78
N PRO A 235 -7.29 14.58 -29.27
CA PRO A 235 -6.95 13.35 -28.58
C PRO A 235 -5.43 13.23 -28.41
N CYS A 236 -5.01 12.66 -27.28
CA CYS A 236 -3.60 12.41 -27.00
C CYS A 236 -3.05 11.37 -28.00
N PRO A 237 -2.03 11.71 -28.82
CA PRO A 237 -1.45 10.74 -29.75
C PRO A 237 -0.74 9.62 -28.99
N GLN A 238 -0.69 8.42 -29.57
CA GLN A 238 -0.15 7.22 -28.90
C GLN A 238 1.29 7.38 -28.41
N TRP A 239 2.16 8.02 -29.21
CA TRP A 239 3.53 8.33 -28.79
C TRP A 239 3.57 9.20 -27.53
N LEU A 240 2.68 10.21 -27.44
CA LEU A 240 2.65 11.11 -26.28
C LEU A 240 2.14 10.37 -25.04
N ARG A 241 1.14 9.50 -25.19
CA ARG A 241 0.69 8.60 -24.11
C ARG A 241 1.84 7.74 -23.60
N SER A 242 2.61 7.10 -24.49
CA SER A 242 3.78 6.31 -24.09
C SER A 242 4.86 7.14 -23.41
N ALA A 243 5.11 8.37 -23.90
CA ALA A 243 6.05 9.31 -23.31
C ALA A 243 5.61 9.77 -21.90
N LEU A 244 4.32 10.05 -21.69
CA LEU A 244 3.77 10.41 -20.38
C LEU A 244 3.88 9.28 -19.37
N ARG A 245 3.62 8.03 -19.80
CA ARG A 245 3.77 6.83 -18.97
C ARG A 245 5.22 6.58 -18.57
N LEU A 246 6.14 6.72 -19.52
CA LEU A 246 7.58 6.63 -19.28
C LEU A 246 8.04 7.74 -18.32
N PHE A 247 7.65 8.98 -18.57
CA PHE A 247 7.99 10.13 -17.72
C PHE A 247 7.53 9.93 -16.28
N PHE A 248 6.27 9.51 -16.08
CA PHE A 248 5.76 9.24 -14.73
C PHE A 248 6.51 8.08 -14.05
N GLY A 249 6.80 7.00 -14.77
CA GLY A 249 7.58 5.87 -14.24
C GLY A 249 8.99 6.30 -13.82
N CYS A 250 9.69 7.08 -14.64
CA CYS A 250 11.00 7.65 -14.32
C CYS A 250 10.94 8.59 -13.12
N LEU A 251 9.93 9.45 -13.04
CA LEU A 251 9.72 10.34 -11.90
C LEU A 251 9.47 9.54 -10.61
N ALA A 252 8.62 8.51 -10.66
CA ALA A 252 8.33 7.67 -9.52
C ALA A 252 9.57 6.89 -9.03
N PHE A 253 10.41 6.42 -9.96
CA PHE A 253 11.70 5.81 -9.64
C PHE A 253 12.68 6.81 -9.02
N PHE A 254 12.78 8.02 -9.57
CA PHE A 254 13.64 9.05 -9.00
C PHE A 254 13.26 9.37 -7.55
N VAL A 255 11.95 9.51 -7.27
CA VAL A 255 11.45 9.76 -5.91
C VAL A 255 11.70 8.55 -5.00
N SER A 256 11.52 7.32 -5.47
CA SER A 256 11.76 6.12 -4.65
C SER A 256 13.24 5.93 -4.31
N ALA A 257 14.15 6.26 -5.23
CA ALA A 257 15.59 6.24 -5.01
C ALA A 257 16.06 7.40 -4.11
N ALA A 258 15.50 8.60 -4.28
CA ALA A 258 15.85 9.78 -3.50
C ALA A 258 15.39 9.68 -2.04
N PHE A 259 14.19 9.12 -1.79
CA PHE A 259 13.54 9.07 -0.48
C PHE A 259 13.23 7.63 -0.03
N PRO A 260 14.24 6.79 0.25
CA PRO A 260 14.02 5.39 0.61
C PRO A 260 13.45 5.17 2.03
N PHE A 261 13.22 6.24 2.79
CA PHE A 261 12.59 6.21 4.11
C PHE A 261 11.08 6.48 4.06
N LEU A 262 10.48 6.65 2.86
CA LEU A 262 9.03 6.87 2.71
C LEU A 262 8.15 5.82 3.42
N PRO A 263 8.49 4.52 3.44
CA PRO A 263 7.72 3.52 4.19
C PRO A 263 7.69 3.81 5.70
N SER A 264 8.75 4.37 6.27
CA SER A 264 8.78 4.75 7.68
C SER A 264 7.90 5.96 7.99
N LEU A 265 7.46 6.71 6.97
CA LEU A 265 6.49 7.80 7.09
C LEU A 265 5.04 7.33 6.85
N ALA A 266 4.79 6.02 6.78
CA ALA A 266 3.46 5.48 6.47
C ALA A 266 2.39 6.01 7.42
N GLY A 267 2.62 6.04 8.73
CA GLY A 267 1.62 6.53 9.67
C GLY A 267 1.37 8.04 9.56
N LEU A 268 2.39 8.84 9.22
CA LEU A 268 2.23 10.27 8.92
C LEU A 268 1.36 10.47 7.66
N ILE A 269 1.67 9.74 6.59
CA ILE A 269 0.90 9.78 5.33
C ILE A 269 -0.54 9.32 5.57
N GLY A 270 -0.75 8.29 6.41
CA GLY A 270 -2.06 7.83 6.85
C GLY A 270 -2.84 8.91 7.59
N GLY A 271 -2.19 9.59 8.54
CA GLY A 271 -2.78 10.71 9.30
C GLY A 271 -3.20 11.88 8.40
N ILE A 272 -2.36 12.29 7.45
CA ILE A 272 -2.66 13.37 6.48
C ILE A 272 -3.78 12.97 5.51
N ALA A 273 -3.97 11.67 5.26
CA ALA A 273 -5.04 11.20 4.40
C ALA A 273 -6.43 11.31 5.06
N LEU A 274 -6.55 11.09 6.38
CA LEU A 274 -7.85 11.02 7.08
C LEU A 274 -8.84 12.17 6.82
N PRO A 275 -8.42 13.45 6.73
CA PRO A 275 -9.33 14.54 6.38
C PRO A 275 -9.98 14.36 5.01
N ILE A 276 -9.21 13.85 4.04
CA ILE A 276 -9.67 13.63 2.67
C ILE A 276 -10.57 12.39 2.59
N THR A 277 -10.34 11.40 3.45
CA THR A 277 -10.89 10.05 3.29
C THR A 277 -12.06 9.77 4.20
N LEU A 278 -12.05 10.35 5.41
CA LEU A 278 -13.13 10.24 6.39
C LEU A 278 -13.94 11.54 6.46
N ALA A 279 -13.27 12.70 6.60
CA ALA A 279 -13.98 13.94 6.87
C ALA A 279 -14.67 14.52 5.64
N TYR A 280 -13.96 14.62 4.52
CA TYR A 280 -14.45 15.24 3.31
C TYR A 280 -15.73 14.58 2.75
N PRO A 281 -15.83 13.23 2.62
CA PRO A 281 -17.04 12.61 2.12
C PRO A 281 -18.25 12.81 3.03
N CYS A 282 -18.06 12.79 4.35
CA CYS A 282 -19.12 13.02 5.32
C CYS A 282 -19.65 14.46 5.28
N ILE A 283 -18.75 15.44 5.24
CA ILE A 283 -19.11 16.86 5.14
C ILE A 283 -19.77 17.15 3.78
N MET A 284 -19.20 16.64 2.69
CA MET A 284 -19.76 16.77 1.35
C MET A 284 -21.17 16.18 1.27
N TRP A 285 -21.40 15.00 1.86
CA TRP A 285 -22.70 14.37 1.89
C TRP A 285 -23.75 15.24 2.61
N ILE A 286 -23.41 15.84 3.74
CA ILE A 286 -24.30 16.76 4.48
C ILE A 286 -24.66 17.97 3.61
N ILE A 287 -23.68 18.57 2.92
CA ILE A 287 -23.88 19.75 2.07
C ILE A 287 -24.77 19.42 0.87
N MET A 288 -24.54 18.27 0.22
CA MET A 288 -25.28 17.85 -0.97
C MET A 288 -26.71 17.38 -0.65
N ARG A 289 -26.90 16.60 0.42
CA ARG A 289 -28.20 16.00 0.75
C ARG A 289 -29.07 16.86 1.65
N LYS A 290 -28.50 17.87 2.32
CA LYS A 290 -29.19 18.77 3.25
C LYS A 290 -30.18 18.03 4.17
N PRO A 291 -29.73 16.98 4.90
CA PRO A 291 -30.61 16.25 5.81
C PRO A 291 -31.14 17.20 6.91
N PRO A 292 -32.31 16.90 7.50
CA PRO A 292 -32.85 17.70 8.59
C PRO A 292 -31.82 17.79 9.73
N ARG A 293 -31.64 19.00 10.29
CA ARG A 293 -30.71 19.23 11.39
C ARG A 293 -31.06 18.30 12.56
N TYR A 294 -30.04 17.72 13.17
CA TYR A 294 -30.16 16.71 14.24
C TYR A 294 -30.81 15.37 13.85
N SER A 295 -31.03 15.10 12.57
CA SER A 295 -31.36 13.74 12.11
C SER A 295 -30.22 12.77 12.42
N ALA A 296 -30.54 11.49 12.65
CA ALA A 296 -29.56 10.43 12.87
C ALA A 296 -28.45 10.43 11.81
N MET A 297 -28.80 10.60 10.52
CA MET A 297 -27.82 10.66 9.44
C MET A 297 -26.96 11.93 9.46
N TRP A 298 -27.52 13.06 9.93
CA TRP A 298 -26.74 14.29 10.11
C TRP A 298 -25.74 14.11 11.26
N LEU A 299 -26.17 13.54 12.38
CA LEU A 299 -25.31 13.27 13.53
C LEU A 299 -24.19 12.28 13.19
N ILE A 300 -24.51 11.17 12.53
CA ILE A 300 -23.51 10.16 12.12
C ILE A 300 -22.44 10.79 11.22
N ASN A 301 -22.84 11.50 10.16
CA ASN A 301 -21.87 12.13 9.26
C ASN A 301 -21.12 13.29 9.94
N GLY A 302 -21.77 14.05 10.82
CA GLY A 302 -21.11 15.12 11.58
C GLY A 302 -20.05 14.58 12.53
N VAL A 303 -20.37 13.54 13.30
CA VAL A 303 -19.44 12.88 14.23
C VAL A 303 -18.31 12.17 13.49
N LEU A 304 -18.58 11.46 12.40
CA LEU A 304 -17.52 10.86 11.57
C LEU A 304 -16.62 11.93 10.95
N GLY A 305 -17.21 13.04 10.49
CA GLY A 305 -16.47 14.16 9.94
C GLY A 305 -15.53 14.80 10.95
N ALA A 306 -16.06 15.15 12.13
CA ALA A 306 -15.28 15.74 13.21
C ALA A 306 -14.21 14.78 13.76
N SER A 307 -14.56 13.50 13.96
CA SER A 307 -13.61 12.51 14.47
C SER A 307 -12.47 12.25 13.50
N GLY A 308 -12.71 12.26 12.18
CA GLY A 308 -11.66 12.16 11.17
C GLY A 308 -10.65 13.31 11.22
N MET A 309 -11.13 14.54 11.44
CA MET A 309 -10.28 15.71 11.60
C MET A 309 -9.45 15.64 12.89
N VAL A 310 -10.10 15.32 14.01
CA VAL A 310 -9.42 15.19 15.31
C VAL A 310 -8.38 14.07 15.27
N LEU A 311 -8.75 12.90 14.73
CA LEU A 311 -7.85 11.77 14.59
C LEU A 311 -6.66 12.14 13.69
N SER A 312 -6.88 12.83 12.57
CA SER A 312 -5.79 13.31 11.71
C SER A 312 -4.76 14.14 12.47
N VAL A 313 -5.21 15.13 13.26
CA VAL A 313 -4.32 15.99 14.06
C VAL A 313 -3.54 15.16 15.09
N LEU A 314 -4.22 14.25 15.80
CA LEU A 314 -3.58 13.39 16.80
C LEU A 314 -2.53 12.47 16.18
N LEU A 315 -2.84 11.86 15.03
CA LEU A 315 -1.92 10.97 14.31
C LEU A 315 -0.69 11.71 13.79
N VAL A 316 -0.89 12.87 13.18
CA VAL A 316 0.21 13.71 12.68
C VAL A 316 1.10 14.17 13.83
N ALA A 317 0.51 14.61 14.95
CA ALA A 317 1.28 15.02 16.13
C ALA A 317 2.09 13.85 16.72
N ALA A 318 1.48 12.66 16.85
CA ALA A 318 2.15 11.47 17.36
C ALA A 318 3.33 11.04 16.48
N GLU A 319 3.17 11.11 15.16
CA GLU A 319 4.23 10.80 14.21
C GLU A 319 5.36 11.81 14.24
N ILE A 320 5.05 13.11 14.26
CA ILE A 320 6.09 14.15 14.39
C ILE A 320 6.88 13.95 15.69
N TRP A 321 6.20 13.64 16.79
CA TRP A 321 6.87 13.34 18.06
C TRP A 321 7.77 12.11 17.96
N SER A 322 7.28 11.04 17.33
CA SER A 322 8.05 9.81 17.07
C SER A 322 9.31 10.11 16.26
N ILE A 323 9.18 10.89 15.19
CA ILE A 323 10.29 11.31 14.32
C ILE A 323 11.32 12.12 15.10
N VAL A 324 10.89 13.05 15.96
CA VAL A 324 11.79 13.90 16.76
C VAL A 324 12.50 13.09 17.86
N LYS A 325 11.81 12.14 18.50
CA LYS A 325 12.36 11.38 19.63
C LYS A 325 13.19 10.17 19.24
N ILE A 326 12.71 9.39 18.27
CA ILE A 326 13.36 8.15 17.83
C ILE A 326 14.38 8.47 16.72
N GLY A 327 14.14 9.53 15.95
CA GLY A 327 14.91 9.85 14.75
C GLY A 327 14.55 8.92 13.60
N ILE A 328 14.48 9.46 12.39
CA ILE A 328 14.48 8.64 11.17
C ILE A 328 15.92 8.66 10.64
N PRO A 329 16.53 7.50 10.34
CA PRO A 329 17.78 7.47 9.59
C PRO A 329 17.51 7.99 8.17
N VAL A 330 17.67 9.30 7.97
CA VAL A 330 17.42 9.95 6.68
C VAL A 330 18.58 9.63 5.74
N HIS A 331 18.42 8.59 4.95
CA HIS A 331 19.41 8.15 3.97
C HIS A 331 18.98 8.57 2.57
N PHE A 332 19.26 9.82 2.19
CA PHE A 332 19.04 10.27 0.82
C PHE A 332 19.91 9.46 -0.15
N PHE A 333 19.32 9.01 -1.26
CA PHE A 333 19.99 8.25 -2.34
C PHE A 333 20.71 6.97 -1.91
N LYS A 334 20.46 6.46 -0.69
CA LYS A 334 21.09 5.23 -0.17
C LYS A 334 20.03 4.24 0.35
N PRO A 335 19.25 3.60 -0.54
CA PRO A 335 18.34 2.53 -0.14
C PRO A 335 19.12 1.29 0.32
N LYS A 336 18.88 0.85 1.57
CA LYS A 336 19.54 -0.32 2.18
C LYS A 336 18.70 -1.58 2.00
#